data_AF-A0A4Y7PUP7-F1
#
_entry.id   AF-A0A4Y7PUP7-F1
#
_cell.length_a   1.000
_cell.length_b   1.000
_cell.length_c   1.000
_cell.angle_alpha   90.00
_cell.angle_beta   90.00
_cell.angle_gamma   90.00
#
_symmetry.space_group_name_H-M   'P 1'
#
loop_
_entity.id
_entity.type
_entity.pdbx_description
1 polymer ?
#
loop_
_entity_poly.entity_id
_entity_poly.type
_entity_poly.pdbx_seq_one_letter_code
_entity_poly.pdbx_strand_id
1 'polypeptide(L)'
;MLSDIFTLGTLGTDIFTDAIVFPLLTSHVCSRWRTVAFTTPRLWRTLIMTRNSTLQLSRTIFWLCRSRRSPLRIHLDFRDQNWNWDERSHNFRYTDMEDILRVLLPHMARWQHLELLCDTWEPIFTFLWHTRRRSAPLLQSIAISRCNAYFVLPGETFRPPALKRHIQLFDGDAPVLRRIALAGVHVDWTAGSLRNVTDL
;
A
#
# COMPACT_ATOMS: atom_id res chain seq x y z
N MET A 1 -14.26 -9.13 -24.47
CA MET A 1 -13.95 -8.00 -25.38
C MET A 1 -14.00 -6.64 -24.66
N LEU A 2 -15.16 -6.11 -24.22
CA LEU A 2 -15.19 -4.80 -23.51
C LEU A 2 -14.55 -4.83 -22.11
N SER A 3 -14.73 -5.92 -21.35
CA SER A 3 -14.04 -6.13 -20.06
C SER A 3 -12.52 -6.10 -20.23
N ASP A 4 -12.01 -6.67 -21.32
CA ASP A 4 -10.58 -6.80 -21.58
C ASP A 4 -9.99 -5.43 -21.93
N ILE A 5 -10.69 -4.63 -22.75
CA ILE A 5 -10.34 -3.23 -23.02
C ILE A 5 -10.29 -2.42 -21.73
N PHE A 6 -11.25 -2.60 -20.82
CA PHE A 6 -11.27 -1.87 -19.55
C PHE A 6 -10.11 -2.28 -18.64
N THR A 7 -9.73 -3.56 -18.64
CA THR A 7 -8.55 -4.00 -17.87
C THR A 7 -7.25 -3.49 -18.47
N LEU A 8 -7.14 -3.33 -19.79
CA LEU A 8 -5.96 -2.74 -20.43
C LEU A 8 -5.83 -1.25 -20.10
N GLY A 9 -6.94 -0.50 -20.12
CA GLY A 9 -6.97 0.93 -19.78
C GLY A 9 -6.59 1.25 -18.33
N THR A 10 -6.62 0.26 -17.42
CA THR A 10 -6.14 0.40 -16.03
C THR A 10 -4.75 -0.19 -15.78
N LEU A 11 -4.22 -0.96 -16.73
CA LEU A 11 -2.90 -1.60 -16.64
C LEU A 11 -1.80 -0.82 -17.37
N GLY A 12 -2.14 0.01 -18.36
CA GLY A 12 -1.19 0.68 -19.25
C GLY A 12 -0.70 2.05 -18.81
N THR A 13 -1.11 2.55 -17.64
CA THR A 13 -0.80 3.91 -17.19
C THR A 13 0.03 3.84 -15.91
N ASP A 14 1.31 4.21 -15.99
CA ASP A 14 2.18 4.44 -14.81
C ASP A 14 1.69 5.61 -13.94
N ILE A 15 0.61 6.28 -14.37
CA ILE A 15 -0.06 7.35 -13.65
C ILE A 15 -1.15 6.73 -12.76
N PHE A 16 -0.88 6.64 -11.46
CA PHE A 16 -1.82 6.13 -10.45
C PHE A 16 -3.21 6.80 -10.52
N THR A 17 -3.29 8.06 -10.92
CA THR A 17 -4.55 8.80 -11.10
C THR A 17 -5.51 8.11 -12.09
N ASP A 18 -4.99 7.51 -13.16
CA ASP A 18 -5.81 6.85 -14.19
C ASP A 18 -6.48 5.60 -13.65
N ALA A 19 -5.82 4.87 -12.74
CA ALA A 19 -6.41 3.72 -12.05
C ALA A 19 -7.62 4.08 -11.17
N ILE A 20 -7.78 5.36 -10.81
CA ILE A 20 -8.94 5.89 -10.09
C ILE A 20 -10.00 6.39 -11.07
N VAL A 21 -9.60 7.20 -12.05
CA VAL A 21 -10.49 7.94 -12.94
C VAL A 21 -11.12 7.01 -13.98
N PHE A 22 -10.34 6.09 -14.55
CA PHE A 22 -10.80 5.25 -15.66
C PHE A 22 -11.98 4.32 -15.28
N PRO A 23 -11.97 3.59 -14.14
CA PRO A 23 -13.12 2.81 -13.69
C PRO A 23 -14.41 3.63 -13.56
N LEU A 24 -14.28 4.87 -13.09
CA LEU A 24 -15.41 5.80 -12.95
C LEU A 24 -15.92 6.23 -14.33
N LEU A 25 -15.06 6.78 -15.18
CA LEU A 25 -15.45 7.25 -16.52
C LEU A 25 -16.15 6.15 -17.31
N THR A 26 -15.55 4.95 -17.36
CA THR A 26 -16.14 3.81 -18.09
C THR A 26 -17.49 3.39 -17.53
N SER A 27 -17.71 3.47 -16.21
CA SER A 27 -19.01 3.16 -15.60
C SER A 27 -20.11 4.21 -15.87
N HIS A 28 -19.75 5.38 -16.40
CA HIS A 28 -20.67 6.50 -16.64
C HIS A 28 -21.01 6.74 -18.13
N VAL A 29 -20.37 6.05 -19.07
CA VAL A 29 -20.61 6.25 -20.52
C VAL A 29 -22.03 5.88 -20.96
N CYS A 30 -22.46 4.64 -20.71
CA CYS A 30 -23.81 4.18 -21.02
C CYS A 30 -24.21 3.00 -20.11
N SER A 31 -25.50 2.60 -20.12
CA SER A 31 -26.00 1.49 -19.29
C SER A 31 -25.24 0.19 -19.51
N ARG A 32 -24.90 -0.14 -20.77
CA ARG A 32 -24.14 -1.34 -21.11
C ARG A 32 -22.72 -1.31 -20.50
N TRP A 33 -22.02 -0.19 -20.62
CA TRP A 33 -20.67 -0.05 -20.07
C TRP A 33 -20.66 -0.08 -18.54
N ARG A 34 -21.68 0.53 -17.92
CA ARG A 34 -21.90 0.45 -16.48
C ARG A 34 -22.05 -0.99 -16.01
N THR A 35 -22.87 -1.79 -16.69
CA THR A 35 -23.02 -3.22 -16.38
C THR A 35 -21.68 -3.94 -16.49
N VAL A 36 -20.92 -3.73 -17.57
CA VAL A 36 -19.59 -4.34 -17.76
C VAL A 36 -18.61 -3.91 -16.66
N ALA A 37 -18.55 -2.63 -16.31
CA ALA A 37 -17.68 -2.12 -15.26
C ALA A 37 -18.00 -2.77 -13.89
N PHE A 38 -19.29 -2.95 -13.56
CA PHE A 38 -19.71 -3.61 -12.32
C PHE A 38 -19.52 -5.13 -12.31
N THR A 39 -19.53 -5.78 -13.48
CA THR A 39 -19.26 -7.21 -13.60
C THR A 39 -17.77 -7.54 -13.76
N THR A 40 -16.89 -6.54 -13.80
CA THR A 40 -15.43 -6.69 -13.96
C THR A 40 -14.66 -6.29 -12.68
N PRO A 41 -14.52 -7.17 -11.67
CA PRO A 41 -13.86 -6.85 -10.40
C PRO A 41 -12.41 -6.37 -10.52
N ARG A 42 -11.67 -6.86 -11.53
CA ARG A 42 -10.27 -6.47 -11.78
C ARG A 42 -10.11 -4.98 -12.05
N LEU A 43 -11.17 -4.31 -12.53
CA LEU A 43 -11.19 -2.87 -12.76
C LEU A 43 -11.04 -2.04 -11.47
N TRP A 44 -11.42 -2.62 -10.32
CA TRP A 44 -11.50 -1.93 -9.04
C TRP A 44 -10.40 -2.38 -8.05
N ARG A 45 -9.42 -3.16 -8.51
CA ARG A 45 -8.43 -3.81 -7.63
C ARG A 45 -7.30 -2.90 -7.15
N THR A 46 -7.13 -1.73 -7.78
CA THR A 46 -6.07 -0.78 -7.45
C THR A 46 -6.58 0.23 -6.44
N LEU A 47 -6.01 0.21 -5.24
CA LEU A 47 -6.32 1.10 -4.13
C LEU A 47 -5.19 2.11 -4.02
N ILE A 48 -5.55 3.40 -4.03
CA ILE A 48 -4.58 4.49 -3.93
C ILE A 48 -5.04 5.42 -2.83
N MET A 49 -4.18 5.67 -1.85
CA MET A 49 -4.41 6.64 -0.79
C MET A 49 -3.19 7.55 -0.67
N THR A 50 -3.45 8.85 -0.67
CA THR A 50 -2.40 9.88 -0.54
C THR A 50 -2.56 10.73 0.73
N ARG A 51 -3.67 10.55 1.44
CA ARG A 51 -3.97 11.22 2.70
C ARG A 51 -5.03 10.45 3.46
N ASN A 52 -4.99 10.50 4.79
CA ASN A 52 -6.10 10.02 5.59
C ASN A 52 -7.24 11.05 5.55
N SER A 53 -8.28 10.77 4.77
CA SER A 53 -9.48 11.61 4.71
C SER A 53 -10.71 10.75 4.51
N THR A 54 -11.84 11.20 5.04
CA THR A 54 -13.13 10.50 4.94
C THR A 54 -13.50 10.15 3.50
N LEU A 55 -13.21 11.05 2.54
CA LEU A 55 -13.45 10.81 1.12
C LEU A 55 -12.59 9.66 0.56
N GLN A 56 -11.29 9.62 0.89
CA GLN A 56 -10.41 8.55 0.41
C GLN A 56 -10.71 7.20 1.06
N LEU A 57 -11.04 7.19 2.36
CA LEU A 57 -11.49 5.98 3.05
C LEU A 57 -12.79 5.44 2.43
N SER A 58 -13.79 6.30 2.23
CA SER A 58 -15.07 5.90 1.63
C SER A 58 -14.89 5.34 0.22
N ARG A 59 -14.05 5.99 -0.60
CA ARG A 59 -13.68 5.48 -1.92
C ARG A 59 -12.98 4.13 -1.84
N THR A 60 -12.06 3.96 -0.91
CA THR A 60 -11.34 2.70 -0.71
C THR A 60 -12.28 1.57 -0.32
N ILE A 61 -13.22 1.81 0.59
CA ILE A 61 -14.27 0.86 0.95
C ILE A 61 -15.11 0.50 -0.29
N PHE A 62 -15.51 1.47 -1.10
CA PHE A 62 -16.24 1.20 -2.34
C PHE A 62 -15.44 0.33 -3.32
N TRP A 63 -14.15 0.62 -3.54
CA TRP A 63 -13.26 -0.17 -4.40
C TRP A 63 -13.06 -1.59 -3.86
N LEU A 64 -12.92 -1.74 -2.54
CA LEU A 64 -12.80 -3.04 -1.87
C LEU A 64 -14.05 -3.90 -2.09
N CYS A 65 -15.24 -3.31 -2.02
CA CYS A 65 -16.50 -3.99 -2.31
C CYS A 65 -16.59 -4.41 -3.79
N ARG A 66 -16.21 -3.53 -4.73
CA ARG A 66 -16.30 -3.80 -6.17
C ARG A 66 -15.24 -4.79 -6.67
N SER A 67 -14.07 -4.82 -6.06
CA SER A 67 -12.97 -5.72 -6.43
C SER A 67 -13.20 -7.19 -6.06
N ARG A 68 -14.21 -7.49 -5.23
CA ARG A 68 -14.60 -8.86 -4.83
C ARG A 68 -13.41 -9.69 -4.36
N ARG A 69 -13.07 -10.78 -5.05
CA ARG A 69 -11.93 -11.68 -4.74
C ARG A 69 -10.67 -11.37 -5.56
N SER A 70 -10.64 -10.25 -6.28
CA SER A 70 -9.48 -9.90 -7.12
C SER A 70 -8.24 -9.64 -6.26
N PRO A 71 -7.05 -10.07 -6.70
CA PRO A 71 -5.79 -9.69 -6.07
C PRO A 71 -5.61 -8.16 -6.11
N LEU A 72 -5.30 -7.56 -4.98
CA LEU A 72 -5.25 -6.12 -4.76
C LEU A 72 -3.87 -5.54 -5.05
N ARG A 73 -3.87 -4.34 -5.62
CA ARG A 73 -2.68 -3.48 -5.76
C ARG A 73 -2.90 -2.27 -4.88
N ILE A 74 -2.03 -2.05 -3.90
CA ILE A 74 -2.21 -1.02 -2.87
C ILE A 74 -1.03 -0.05 -2.98
N HIS A 75 -1.34 1.23 -3.15
CA HIS A 75 -0.36 2.30 -3.18
C HIS A 75 -0.74 3.35 -2.13
N LEU A 76 0.13 3.51 -1.15
CA LEU A 76 -0.04 4.40 0.00
C LEU A 76 1.10 5.42 -0.04
N ASP A 77 0.79 6.68 -0.33
CA ASP A 77 1.78 7.75 -0.42
C ASP A 77 1.41 8.91 0.51
N PHE A 78 1.96 8.89 1.71
CA PHE A 78 1.67 9.86 2.76
C PHE A 78 2.82 10.84 2.98
N ARG A 79 3.59 11.12 1.92
CA ARG A 79 4.61 12.16 1.94
C ARG A 79 3.97 13.55 1.96
N ASP A 80 4.53 14.45 2.74
CA ASP A 80 4.14 15.85 2.81
C ASP A 80 5.14 16.69 1.99
N GLN A 81 4.66 17.27 0.88
CA GLN A 81 5.47 18.10 -0.01
C GLN A 81 5.99 19.37 0.69
N ASN A 82 5.31 19.80 1.75
CA ASN A 82 5.66 20.99 2.53
C ASN A 82 6.27 20.62 3.88
N TRP A 83 6.78 19.39 4.02
CA TRP A 83 7.30 18.94 5.29
C TRP A 83 8.51 19.78 5.73
N ASN A 84 8.44 20.26 6.96
CA ASN A 84 9.48 21.06 7.61
C ASN A 84 10.58 20.20 8.29
N TRP A 85 10.61 18.89 8.03
CA TRP A 85 11.56 17.92 8.61
C TRP A 85 11.41 17.69 10.11
N ASP A 86 10.40 18.27 10.76
CA ASP A 86 10.05 17.96 12.14
C ASP A 86 9.01 16.83 12.15
N GLU A 87 9.41 15.66 12.65
CA GLU A 87 8.51 14.52 12.81
C GLU A 87 7.34 14.85 13.74
N ARG A 88 7.53 15.76 14.71
CA ARG A 88 6.50 16.16 15.67
C ARG A 88 5.47 17.12 15.10
N SER A 89 5.71 17.72 13.93
CA SER A 89 4.70 18.51 13.21
C SER A 89 4.14 17.81 11.98
N HIS A 90 4.58 16.59 11.66
CA HIS A 90 4.05 15.86 10.51
C HIS A 90 2.53 15.60 10.66
N ASN A 91 1.77 15.80 9.58
CA ASN A 91 0.31 15.70 9.62
C ASN A 91 -0.21 14.26 9.67
N PHE A 92 0.57 13.31 9.14
CA PHE A 92 0.23 11.90 9.11
C PHE A 92 0.94 11.14 10.24
N ARG A 93 0.16 10.44 11.08
CA ARG A 93 0.57 9.79 12.33
C ARG A 93 0.25 8.31 12.39
N TYR A 94 0.65 7.67 13.48
CA TYR A 94 0.26 6.27 13.75
C TYR A 94 -1.26 6.07 13.73
N THR A 95 -2.04 7.00 14.30
CA THR A 95 -3.50 6.90 14.35
C THR A 95 -4.12 6.88 12.97
N ASP A 96 -3.58 7.68 12.04
CA ASP A 96 -4.04 7.67 10.65
C ASP A 96 -3.76 6.34 9.96
N MET A 97 -2.57 5.79 10.19
CA MET A 97 -2.22 4.46 9.69
C MET A 97 -3.13 3.38 10.31
N GLU A 98 -3.46 3.45 11.60
CA GLU A 98 -4.40 2.51 12.23
C GLU A 98 -5.78 2.54 11.59
N ASP A 99 -6.30 3.73 11.26
CA ASP A 99 -7.59 3.89 10.60
C ASP A 99 -7.61 3.26 9.20
N ILE A 100 -6.54 3.47 8.43
CA ILE A 100 -6.37 2.86 7.11
C ILE A 100 -6.26 1.34 7.22
N LEU A 101 -5.44 0.86 8.15
CA LEU A 101 -5.22 -0.57 8.38
C LEU A 101 -6.50 -1.27 8.83
N ARG A 102 -7.37 -0.62 9.61
CA ARG A 102 -8.68 -1.16 10.00
C ARG A 102 -9.52 -1.55 8.78
N VAL A 103 -9.38 -0.81 7.67
CA VAL A 103 -10.07 -1.07 6.40
C VAL A 103 -9.33 -2.09 5.54
N LEU A 104 -7.99 -2.02 5.47
CA LEU A 104 -7.21 -2.84 4.52
C LEU A 104 -6.93 -4.27 5.04
N LEU A 105 -6.66 -4.42 6.33
CA LEU A 105 -6.21 -5.67 6.94
C LEU A 105 -7.21 -6.84 6.84
N PRO A 106 -8.55 -6.65 6.88
CA PRO A 106 -9.51 -7.72 6.60
C PRO A 106 -9.36 -8.35 5.20
N HIS A 107 -8.65 -7.68 4.30
CA HIS A 107 -8.45 -8.09 2.92
C HIS A 107 -7.01 -8.52 2.61
N MET A 108 -6.18 -8.71 3.64
CA MET A 108 -4.76 -9.02 3.50
C MET A 108 -4.45 -10.28 2.69
N ALA A 109 -5.31 -11.31 2.79
CA ALA A 109 -5.14 -12.55 2.05
C ALA A 109 -5.10 -12.38 0.52
N ARG A 110 -5.65 -11.27 0.00
CA ARG A 110 -5.67 -10.95 -1.43
C ARG A 110 -4.69 -9.85 -1.83
N TRP A 111 -3.81 -9.38 -0.96
CA TRP A 111 -2.80 -8.40 -1.34
C TRP A 111 -1.80 -9.02 -2.33
N GLN A 112 -1.56 -8.35 -3.46
CA GLN A 112 -0.64 -8.81 -4.50
C GLN A 112 0.57 -7.88 -4.61
N HIS A 113 0.32 -6.58 -4.59
CA HIS A 113 1.35 -5.54 -4.62
C HIS A 113 1.03 -4.50 -3.56
N LEU A 114 2.02 -4.12 -2.77
CA LEU A 114 1.91 -3.06 -1.79
C LEU A 114 3.09 -2.11 -1.88
N GLU A 115 2.80 -0.82 -1.93
CA GLU A 115 3.78 0.25 -1.82
C GLU A 115 3.35 1.22 -0.73
N LEU A 116 4.26 1.51 0.18
CA LEU A 116 4.07 2.44 1.30
C LEU A 116 5.21 3.46 1.33
N LEU A 117 4.86 4.73 1.13
CA LEU A 117 5.77 5.87 1.21
C LEU A 117 5.31 6.77 2.36
N CYS A 118 6.20 7.01 3.32
CA CYS A 118 5.98 7.94 4.43
C CYS A 118 7.25 8.73 4.72
N ASP A 119 7.14 9.90 5.30
CA ASP A 119 8.31 10.70 5.68
C ASP A 119 8.86 10.34 7.08
N THR A 120 7.98 9.91 7.97
CA THR A 120 8.29 9.60 9.37
C THR A 120 8.25 8.10 9.66
N TRP A 121 8.98 7.68 10.70
CA TRP A 121 9.05 6.25 11.08
C TRP A 121 7.76 5.73 11.73
N GLU A 122 7.07 6.58 12.49
CA GLU A 122 5.93 6.17 13.32
C GLU A 122 4.82 5.44 12.54
N PRO A 123 4.30 5.96 11.40
CA PRO A 123 3.31 5.24 10.60
C PRO A 123 3.83 3.93 9.99
N ILE A 124 5.10 3.88 9.59
CA ILE A 124 5.73 2.66 9.07
C ILE A 124 5.81 1.60 10.16
N PHE A 125 6.22 1.98 11.36
CA PHE A 125 6.25 1.09 12.52
C PHE A 125 4.85 0.50 12.80
N THR A 126 3.82 1.34 12.78
CA THR A 126 2.42 0.90 12.95
C THR A 126 2.01 -0.12 11.90
N PHE A 127 2.30 0.15 10.62
CA PHE A 127 2.08 -0.81 9.54
C PHE A 127 2.75 -2.15 9.84
N LEU A 128 4.06 -2.14 10.09
CA LEU A 128 4.84 -3.34 10.36
C LEU A 128 4.29 -4.11 11.57
N TRP A 129 3.97 -3.39 12.65
CA TRP A 129 3.47 -3.97 13.89
C TRP A 129 2.14 -4.73 13.71
N HIS A 130 1.21 -4.20 12.93
CA HIS A 130 -0.08 -4.85 12.68
C HIS A 130 -0.01 -5.97 11.63
N THR A 131 0.97 -5.92 10.73
CA THR A 131 1.17 -6.97 9.72
C THR A 131 2.06 -8.12 10.19
N ARG A 132 2.82 -7.95 11.27
CA ARG A 132 3.88 -8.90 11.68
C ARG A 132 3.44 -10.33 11.94
N ARG A 133 2.17 -10.56 12.36
CA ARG A 133 1.62 -11.90 12.70
C ARG A 133 0.49 -12.31 11.75
N ARG A 134 0.63 -11.99 10.46
CA ARG A 134 -0.43 -12.19 9.48
C ARG A 134 0.13 -12.76 8.19
N SER A 135 -0.63 -13.68 7.59
CA SER A 135 -0.33 -14.28 6.29
C SER A 135 -0.68 -13.36 5.12
N ALA A 136 0.22 -13.28 4.15
CA ALA A 136 0.04 -12.56 2.89
C ALA A 136 0.30 -13.51 1.70
N PRO A 137 -0.56 -14.51 1.47
CA PRO A 137 -0.28 -15.65 0.59
C PRO A 137 -0.19 -15.31 -0.90
N LEU A 138 -0.79 -14.20 -1.33
CA LEU A 138 -0.75 -13.74 -2.73
C LEU A 138 0.24 -12.60 -2.97
N LEU A 139 0.97 -12.16 -1.94
CA LEU A 139 1.82 -10.98 -2.03
C LEU A 139 3.06 -11.29 -2.86
N GLN A 140 3.22 -10.59 -3.98
CA GLN A 140 4.31 -10.79 -4.93
C GLN A 140 5.35 -9.67 -4.84
N SER A 141 4.95 -8.48 -4.42
CA SER A 141 5.82 -7.31 -4.31
C SER A 141 5.45 -6.46 -3.10
N ILE A 142 6.45 -6.05 -2.33
CA ILE A 142 6.30 -5.04 -1.29
C ILE A 142 7.40 -3.98 -1.39
N ALA A 143 7.01 -2.72 -1.33
CA ALA A 143 7.92 -1.60 -1.22
C ALA A 143 7.53 -0.75 -0.01
N ILE A 144 8.48 -0.48 0.89
CA ILE A 144 8.26 0.41 2.03
C ILE A 144 9.44 1.38 2.09
N SER A 145 9.15 2.68 1.98
CA SER A 145 10.17 3.72 1.99
C SER A 145 9.83 4.78 3.03
N ARG A 146 10.78 5.01 3.94
CA ARG A 146 10.87 6.24 4.72
C ARG A 146 11.60 7.28 3.87
N CYS A 147 10.86 8.19 3.27
CA CYS A 147 11.33 9.12 2.24
C CYS A 147 12.04 10.37 2.81
N ASN A 148 12.78 10.21 3.90
CA ASN A 148 13.60 11.27 4.47
C ASN A 148 15.10 10.96 4.30
N ALA A 149 15.80 11.76 3.49
CA ALA A 149 17.24 11.63 3.26
C ALA A 149 18.11 12.01 4.48
N TYR A 150 17.57 12.77 5.44
CA TYR A 150 18.38 13.37 6.52
C TYR A 150 18.87 12.35 7.57
N PHE A 151 18.15 11.23 7.76
CA PHE A 151 18.53 10.19 8.74
C PHE A 151 19.58 9.19 8.22
N VAL A 152 20.10 9.39 7.02
CA VAL A 152 21.15 8.57 6.42
C VAL A 152 22.53 9.25 6.51
N LEU A 153 22.61 10.45 7.11
CA LEU A 153 23.86 11.16 7.30
C LEU A 153 24.76 10.46 8.33
N PRO A 154 26.09 10.36 8.08
CA PRO A 154 27.02 9.76 9.02
C PRO A 154 26.95 10.46 10.39
N GLY A 155 26.73 9.69 11.46
CA GLY A 155 26.68 10.19 12.84
C GLY A 155 25.27 10.46 13.40
N GLU A 156 24.22 10.39 12.56
CA GLU A 156 22.85 10.53 13.05
C GLU A 156 22.37 9.29 13.80
N THR A 157 21.63 9.52 14.89
CA THR A 157 21.05 8.43 15.70
C THR A 157 19.63 8.13 15.22
N PHE A 158 19.23 6.85 15.30
CA PHE A 158 17.88 6.44 14.95
C PHE A 158 16.84 7.22 15.76
N ARG A 159 15.88 7.84 15.06
CA ARG A 159 14.73 8.51 15.67
C ARG A 159 13.42 7.96 15.13
N PRO A 160 12.43 7.72 16.02
CA PRO A 160 12.47 7.87 17.48
C PRO A 160 13.10 6.67 18.22
N PRO A 161 13.99 6.85 19.22
CA PRO A 161 14.75 5.76 19.85
C PRO A 161 13.90 4.62 20.42
N ALA A 162 12.70 4.93 20.93
CA ALA A 162 11.76 3.97 21.51
C ALA A 162 11.26 2.92 20.50
N LEU A 163 11.31 3.22 19.20
CA LEU A 163 10.81 2.36 18.14
C LEU A 163 11.94 1.61 17.40
N LYS A 164 13.16 1.59 17.97
CA LYS A 164 14.31 0.85 17.42
C LYS A 164 14.13 -0.64 17.72
N ARG A 165 13.21 -1.28 17.02
CA ARG A 165 12.94 -2.72 17.14
C ARG A 165 12.99 -3.35 15.75
N HIS A 166 13.62 -4.51 15.67
CA HIS A 166 13.51 -5.36 14.50
C HIS A 166 12.12 -6.00 14.49
N ILE A 167 11.35 -5.73 13.44
CA ILE A 167 10.00 -6.29 13.27
C ILE A 167 10.03 -7.28 12.12
N GLN A 168 9.44 -8.45 12.34
CA GLN A 168 9.25 -9.45 11.29
C GLN A 168 8.10 -9.05 10.37
N LEU A 169 8.26 -9.34 9.08
CA LEU A 169 7.25 -9.13 8.07
C LEU A 169 6.45 -10.43 7.85
N PHE A 170 5.13 -10.36 8.02
CA PHE A 170 4.15 -11.42 7.70
C PHE A 170 4.35 -12.79 8.39
N ASP A 171 5.01 -12.85 9.54
CA ASP A 171 5.32 -14.10 10.26
C ASP A 171 6.06 -15.15 9.40
N GLY A 172 6.75 -14.72 8.35
CA GLY A 172 7.35 -15.65 7.40
C GLY A 172 6.45 -16.11 6.26
N ASP A 173 5.15 -15.79 6.30
CA ASP A 173 4.13 -16.37 5.45
C ASP A 173 3.73 -15.44 4.30
N ALA A 174 4.69 -15.21 3.42
CA ALA A 174 4.52 -14.58 2.11
C ALA A 174 5.21 -15.44 1.03
N PRO A 175 4.71 -16.66 0.75
CA PRO A 175 5.42 -17.68 -0.02
C PRO A 175 5.69 -17.31 -1.47
N VAL A 176 4.88 -16.41 -2.05
CA VAL A 176 5.02 -15.98 -3.45
C VAL A 176 5.68 -14.60 -3.60
N LEU A 177 6.25 -14.08 -2.51
CA LEU A 177 6.95 -12.79 -2.51
C LEU A 177 8.23 -12.89 -3.33
N ARG A 178 8.34 -12.05 -4.36
CA ARG A 178 9.47 -12.02 -5.29
C ARG A 178 10.27 -10.73 -5.20
N ARG A 179 9.60 -9.62 -4.94
CA ARG A 179 10.23 -8.29 -4.93
C ARG A 179 10.04 -7.62 -3.59
N ILE A 180 11.14 -7.19 -2.99
CA ILE A 180 11.13 -6.42 -1.75
C ILE A 180 12.04 -5.21 -1.91
N ALA A 181 11.51 -4.02 -1.66
CA ALA A 181 12.28 -2.79 -1.65
C ALA A 181 12.06 -2.09 -0.31
N LEU A 182 13.11 -1.93 0.49
CA LEU A 182 13.05 -1.29 1.80
C LEU A 182 14.08 -0.16 1.89
N ALA A 183 13.60 1.08 2.03
CA ALA A 183 14.47 2.25 2.12
C ALA A 183 14.20 3.01 3.44
N GLY A 184 15.21 3.14 4.30
CA GLY A 184 15.06 3.83 5.59
C GLY A 184 14.15 3.10 6.59
N VAL A 185 14.03 1.76 6.48
CA VAL A 185 13.15 0.91 7.29
C VAL A 185 13.95 -0.09 8.13
N HIS A 186 13.55 -0.30 9.39
CA HIS A 186 14.14 -1.29 10.29
C HIS A 186 13.31 -2.57 10.36
N VAL A 187 13.54 -3.51 9.43
CA VAL A 187 12.92 -4.84 9.40
C VAL A 187 13.93 -5.90 9.87
N ASP A 188 13.45 -6.95 10.54
CA ASP A 188 14.29 -8.12 10.85
C ASP A 188 14.48 -8.99 9.60
N TRP A 189 15.70 -9.00 9.06
CA TRP A 189 16.04 -9.80 7.88
C TRP A 189 16.39 -11.25 8.21
N THR A 190 16.71 -11.55 9.47
CA THR A 190 17.30 -12.84 9.87
C THR A 190 16.25 -13.93 10.08
N ALA A 191 15.00 -13.55 10.29
CA ALA A 191 13.91 -14.47 10.54
C ALA A 191 13.19 -14.90 9.25
N GLY A 192 13.85 -15.75 8.45
CA GLY A 192 13.25 -16.79 7.57
C GLY A 192 12.15 -16.44 6.55
N SER A 193 11.72 -15.18 6.42
CA SER A 193 10.48 -14.78 5.71
C SER A 193 10.64 -14.62 4.20
N LEU A 194 11.88 -14.41 3.73
CA LEU A 194 12.18 -14.04 2.35
C LEU A 194 12.80 -15.19 1.58
N ARG A 195 12.08 -16.31 1.45
CA ARG A 195 12.62 -17.52 0.80
C ARG A 195 12.69 -17.43 -0.73
N ASN A 196 11.92 -16.55 -1.36
CA ASN A 196 11.73 -16.48 -2.81
C ASN A 196 12.00 -15.08 -3.41
N VAL A 197 12.72 -14.22 -2.69
CA VAL A 197 13.05 -12.87 -3.19
C VAL A 197 14.06 -12.96 -4.33
N THR A 198 13.70 -12.42 -5.49
CA THR A 198 14.53 -12.38 -6.70
C THR A 198 15.17 -11.02 -6.94
N ASP A 199 14.53 -9.94 -6.49
CA ASP A 199 15.02 -8.56 -6.66
C ASP A 199 14.97 -7.81 -5.33
N LEU A 200 16.09 -7.13 -5.01
CA LEU A 200 16.33 -6.29 -3.83
C LEU A 200 16.55 -4.84 -4.24
#